data_AF-A0A1B1N9C9-F1
#
_entry.id   AF-A0A1B1N9C9-F1
#
_cell.length_a   1.000
_cell.length_b   1.000
_cell.length_c   1.000
_cell.angle_alpha   90.00
_cell.angle_beta   90.00
_cell.angle_gamma   90.00
#
_symmetry.space_group_name_H-M   'P 1'
#
loop_
_entity.id
_entity.type
_entity.pdbx_description
1 polymer ?
#
loop_
_entity_poly.entity_id
_entity_poly.type
_entity_poly.pdbx_seq_one_letter_code
_entity_poly.pdbx_strand_id
1 'polypeptide(L)'
;MDAGAGGAARVLPGACLLAHWALLHPRRYAGLVVLTGDYVGTEREEVSFTGDFGGTPSLLARCEADPWVPRTRMAQTEEQLRGMGAHLTSIVEPGAEHEVSATASELTGRLLRHTVSAAGHR
;
A
#
# COMPACT_ATOMS: atom_id res chain seq x y z
N MET A 1 25.96 -10.01 26.05
CA MET A 1 25.67 -8.56 26.04
C MET A 1 24.26 -8.42 25.51
N ASP A 2 23.32 -8.30 26.43
CA ASP A 2 21.89 -8.24 26.20
C ASP A 2 21.56 -6.81 25.76
N ALA A 3 21.38 -6.60 24.46
CA ALA A 3 20.94 -5.31 23.92
C ALA A 3 19.43 -5.23 24.11
N GLY A 4 19.01 -4.51 25.16
CA GLY A 4 17.62 -4.37 25.56
C GLY A 4 16.70 -4.04 24.40
N ALA A 5 15.64 -4.83 24.28
CA ALA A 5 14.45 -4.53 23.50
C ALA A 5 13.74 -3.31 24.11
N GLY A 6 14.30 -2.12 23.88
CA GLY A 6 13.60 -0.86 24.06
C GLY A 6 12.51 -0.80 23.02
N GLY A 7 11.26 -1.06 23.42
CA GLY A 7 10.08 -0.91 22.58
C GLY A 7 9.88 0.55 22.18
N ALA A 8 10.59 0.99 21.15
CA ALA A 8 10.30 2.23 20.47
C ALA A 8 8.99 2.03 19.69
N ALA A 9 7.87 2.35 20.32
CA ALA A 9 6.61 2.51 19.61
C ALA A 9 6.75 3.69 18.65
N ARG A 10 7.05 3.40 17.39
CA ARG A 10 7.08 4.41 16.32
C ARG A 10 5.64 4.66 15.88
N VAL A 11 5.25 5.92 15.77
CA VAL A 11 3.97 6.29 15.15
C VAL A 11 4.06 5.88 13.67
N LEU A 12 3.21 4.93 13.27
CA LEU A 12 3.16 4.45 11.89
C LEU A 12 2.31 5.41 11.04
N PRO A 13 2.78 5.82 9.85
CA PRO A 13 1.97 6.60 8.92
C PRO A 13 0.68 5.87 8.54
N GLY A 14 -0.39 6.63 8.29
CA GLY A 14 -1.72 6.07 8.00
C GLY A 14 -1.76 5.15 6.78
N ALA A 15 -0.93 5.41 5.75
CA ALA A 15 -0.82 4.56 4.57
C ALA A 15 -0.33 3.14 4.93
N CYS A 16 0.66 3.03 5.81
CA CYS A 16 1.19 1.73 6.22
C CYS A 16 0.20 0.94 7.05
N LEU A 17 -0.50 1.62 7.96
CA LEU A 17 -1.57 1.02 8.76
C LEU A 17 -2.71 0.52 7.86
N LEU A 18 -3.15 1.33 6.90
CA LEU A 18 -4.20 0.97 5.95
C LEU A 18 -3.80 -0.25 5.10
N ALA A 19 -2.58 -0.26 4.55
CA ALA A 19 -2.09 -1.38 3.75
C ALA A 19 -2.08 -2.70 4.55
N HIS A 20 -1.56 -2.65 5.78
CA HIS A 20 -1.53 -3.83 6.65
C HIS A 20 -2.94 -4.28 7.05
N TRP A 21 -3.81 -3.35 7.43
CA TRP A 21 -5.18 -3.67 7.79
C TRP A 21 -5.96 -4.28 6.60
N ALA A 22 -5.80 -3.74 5.39
CA ALA A 22 -6.45 -4.27 4.20
C ALA A 22 -6.00 -5.71 3.89
N LEU A 23 -4.71 -6.02 4.06
CA LEU A 23 -4.18 -7.38 3.89
C LEU A 23 -4.66 -8.36 4.96
N LEU A 24 -4.92 -7.90 6.19
CA LEU A 24 -5.53 -8.71 7.25
C LEU A 24 -7.04 -8.93 7.05
N HIS A 25 -7.71 -8.06 6.29
CA HIS A 25 -9.15 -8.07 6.11
C HIS A 25 -9.57 -8.03 4.64
N PRO A 26 -9.04 -8.91 3.78
CA PRO A 26 -9.28 -8.83 2.35
C PRO A 26 -10.76 -9.06 2.05
N ARG A 27 -11.29 -8.15 1.24
CA ARG A 27 -12.64 -8.20 0.70
C ARG A 27 -12.69 -7.34 -0.55
N ARG A 28 -13.79 -7.41 -1.28
CA ARG A 28 -14.02 -6.54 -2.42
C ARG A 28 -14.36 -5.12 -1.98
N TYR A 29 -13.36 -4.25 -1.89
CA TYR A 29 -13.54 -2.83 -1.67
C TYR A 29 -13.91 -2.13 -2.98
N ALA A 30 -14.48 -0.93 -2.88
CA ALA A 30 -14.69 -0.07 -4.04
C ALA A 30 -13.34 0.37 -4.65
N GLY A 31 -12.33 0.57 -3.80
CA GLY A 31 -10.95 0.80 -4.19
C GLY A 31 -10.02 0.89 -2.98
N LEU A 32 -8.72 0.76 -3.22
CA LEU A 32 -7.65 0.88 -2.22
C LEU A 32 -6.56 1.81 -2.76
N VAL A 33 -6.15 2.80 -1.98
CA VAL A 33 -5.10 3.75 -2.38
C VAL A 33 -4.08 3.85 -1.25
N VAL A 34 -2.84 3.49 -1.53
CA VAL A 34 -1.71 3.53 -0.60
C VAL A 34 -0.64 4.41 -1.23
N LEU A 35 -0.41 5.58 -0.62
CA LEU A 35 0.57 6.57 -1.09
C LEU A 35 1.69 6.63 -0.07
N THR A 36 2.93 6.57 -0.54
CA THR A 36 4.16 6.67 0.28
C THR A 36 4.16 5.73 1.50
N GLY A 37 3.64 4.52 1.34
CA GLY A 37 3.55 3.53 2.41
C GLY A 37 3.41 2.10 1.89
N ASP A 38 3.62 1.14 2.79
CA ASP A 38 3.61 -0.31 2.55
C ASP A 38 3.05 -1.02 3.79
N TYR A 39 2.74 -2.31 3.73
CA TYR A 39 2.26 -3.00 4.94
C TYR A 39 3.29 -2.93 6.09
N VAL A 40 2.86 -3.15 7.33
CA VAL A 40 3.73 -3.11 8.52
C VAL A 40 4.52 -4.41 8.66
N GLY A 41 5.84 -4.31 8.80
CA GLY A 41 6.77 -5.45 8.93
C GLY A 41 8.19 -5.05 8.56
N THR A 42 9.13 -5.99 8.74
CA THR A 42 10.54 -5.81 8.35
C THR A 42 10.84 -6.44 6.99
N GLU A 43 11.94 -6.06 6.34
CA GLU A 43 12.35 -6.66 5.05
C GLU A 43 12.63 -8.17 5.14
N ARG A 44 12.95 -8.67 6.34
CA ARG A 44 13.30 -10.08 6.60
C ARG A 44 12.11 -10.94 7.02
N GLU A 45 10.95 -10.33 7.27
CA GLU A 45 9.75 -11.08 7.63
C GLU A 45 8.99 -11.50 6.37
N GLU A 46 8.90 -12.80 6.15
CA GLU A 46 7.93 -13.39 5.24
C GLU A 46 6.58 -13.44 5.96
N VAL A 47 5.77 -12.38 5.78
CA VAL A 47 4.39 -12.34 6.27
C VAL A 47 3.48 -12.82 5.14
N SER A 48 2.77 -13.93 5.37
CA SER A 48 1.75 -14.43 4.45
C SER A 48 0.36 -13.97 4.87
N PHE A 49 -0.40 -13.39 3.95
CA PHE A 49 -1.80 -13.05 4.14
C PHE A 49 -2.70 -14.03 3.36
N THR A 50 -3.97 -14.16 3.79
CA THR A 50 -4.94 -15.08 3.17
C THR A 50 -6.26 -14.39 2.91
N GLY A 51 -6.91 -14.72 1.78
CA GLY A 51 -8.22 -14.21 1.39
C GLY A 51 -8.20 -13.60 0.00
N ASP A 52 -9.22 -12.81 -0.34
CA ASP A 52 -9.43 -12.33 -1.71
C ASP A 52 -9.97 -10.89 -1.74
N PHE A 53 -9.32 -10.04 -2.54
CA PHE A 53 -9.76 -8.68 -2.84
C PHE A 53 -10.80 -8.62 -3.95
N GLY A 54 -11.10 -9.72 -4.65
CA GLY A 54 -12.18 -9.81 -5.63
C GLY A 54 -12.08 -8.78 -6.75
N GLY A 55 -10.86 -8.51 -7.23
CA GLY A 55 -10.59 -7.53 -8.27
C GLY A 55 -10.65 -6.07 -7.81
N THR A 56 -10.49 -5.80 -6.50
CA THR A 56 -10.48 -4.42 -5.96
C THR A 56 -9.49 -3.54 -6.74
N PRO A 57 -9.95 -2.44 -7.38
CA PRO A 57 -9.06 -1.46 -8.00
C PRO A 57 -8.13 -0.86 -6.95
N SER A 58 -6.83 -1.01 -7.15
CA SER A 58 -5.83 -0.65 -6.15
C SER A 58 -4.72 0.21 -6.75
N LEU A 59 -4.25 1.20 -6.00
CA LEU A 59 -3.10 2.04 -6.35
C LEU A 59 -2.06 2.00 -5.23
N LEU A 60 -0.81 1.71 -5.60
CA LEU A 60 0.36 1.83 -4.73
C LEU A 60 1.34 2.80 -5.41
N ALA A 61 1.61 3.97 -4.80
CA ALA A 61 2.44 5.00 -5.43
C ALA A 61 3.45 5.61 -4.45
N ARG A 62 4.68 5.84 -4.93
CA ARG A 62 5.80 6.34 -4.12
C ARG A 62 6.97 6.84 -4.96
N CYS A 63 7.95 7.46 -4.30
CA CYS A 63 9.25 7.78 -4.88
C CYS A 63 10.24 6.60 -4.77
N GLU A 64 11.21 6.54 -5.69
CA GLU A 64 12.20 5.49 -5.83
C GLU A 64 13.14 5.41 -4.62
N ALA A 65 13.70 6.55 -4.21
CA ALA A 65 14.68 6.66 -3.13
C ALA A 65 14.06 7.23 -1.84
N ASP A 66 12.79 6.90 -1.55
CA ASP A 66 12.13 7.27 -0.30
C ASP A 66 12.94 6.74 0.92
N PRO A 67 13.43 7.62 1.81
CA PRO A 67 14.30 7.22 2.91
C PRO A 67 13.57 6.46 4.02
N TRP A 68 12.24 6.48 4.06
CA TRP A 68 11.44 5.85 5.12
C TRP A 68 10.96 4.45 4.76
N VAL A 69 10.82 4.18 3.46
CA VAL A 69 10.19 2.96 2.98
C VAL A 69 11.10 2.33 1.92
N PRO A 70 11.83 1.25 2.20
CA PRO A 70 12.68 0.60 1.19
C PRO A 70 11.88 0.05 0.00
N ARG A 71 12.45 0.03 -1.20
CA ARG A 71 11.78 -0.51 -2.41
C ARG A 71 11.39 -1.99 -2.27
N THR A 72 12.14 -2.75 -1.49
CA THR A 72 11.86 -4.16 -1.19
C THR A 72 10.52 -4.33 -0.46
N ARG A 73 10.15 -3.40 0.43
CA ARG A 73 8.85 -3.39 1.13
C ARG A 73 7.68 -3.16 0.17
N MET A 74 7.87 -2.31 -0.84
CA MET A 74 6.88 -2.10 -1.89
C MET A 74 6.66 -3.38 -2.67
N ALA A 75 7.73 -4.03 -3.13
CA ALA A 75 7.63 -5.28 -3.87
C ALA A 75 6.89 -6.36 -3.08
N GLN A 76 7.18 -6.50 -1.78
CA GLN A 76 6.46 -7.43 -0.89
C GLN A 76 4.97 -7.08 -0.78
N THR A 77 4.62 -5.79 -0.65
CA THR A 77 3.22 -5.34 -0.60
C THR A 77 2.50 -5.61 -1.92
N GLU A 78 3.14 -5.34 -3.05
CA GLU A 78 2.61 -5.64 -4.38
C GLU A 78 2.33 -7.12 -4.58
N GLU A 79 3.25 -7.97 -4.17
CA GLU A 79 3.13 -9.42 -4.28
C GLU A 79 1.90 -9.92 -3.51
N GLN A 80 1.73 -9.49 -2.26
CA GLN A 80 0.57 -9.88 -1.46
C GLN A 80 -0.74 -9.36 -2.09
N LEU A 81 -0.80 -8.08 -2.49
CA LEU A 81 -2.01 -7.51 -3.11
C LEU A 81 -2.39 -8.21 -4.42
N ARG A 82 -1.43 -8.41 -5.33
CA ARG A 82 -1.68 -9.09 -6.61
C ARG A 82 -2.02 -10.56 -6.40
N GLY A 83 -1.29 -11.26 -5.52
CA GLY A 83 -1.53 -12.66 -5.18
C GLY A 83 -2.92 -12.89 -4.58
N MET A 84 -3.44 -11.92 -3.84
CA MET A 84 -4.79 -11.93 -3.27
C MET A 84 -5.86 -11.32 -4.18
N GLY A 85 -5.60 -11.18 -5.49
CA GLY A 85 -6.61 -10.82 -6.48
C GLY A 85 -6.95 -9.32 -6.57
N ALA A 86 -6.11 -8.42 -6.06
CA ALA A 86 -6.30 -6.99 -6.29
C ALA A 86 -5.95 -6.60 -7.74
N HIS A 87 -6.72 -5.70 -8.34
CA HIS A 87 -6.38 -5.08 -9.62
C HIS A 87 -5.44 -3.90 -9.37
N LEU A 88 -4.15 -4.20 -9.20
CA LEU A 88 -3.15 -3.26 -8.72
C LEU A 88 -2.45 -2.48 -9.86
N THR A 89 -2.49 -1.15 -9.75
CA THR A 89 -1.57 -0.24 -10.44
C THR A 89 -0.48 0.20 -9.46
N SER A 90 0.78 0.03 -9.85
CA SER A 90 1.94 0.45 -9.05
C SER A 90 2.75 1.52 -9.76
N ILE A 91 3.20 2.53 -9.01
CA ILE A 91 4.03 3.60 -9.54
C ILE A 91 5.21 3.90 -8.62
N VAL A 92 6.38 3.94 -9.25
CA VAL A 92 7.64 4.35 -8.64
C VAL A 92 8.18 5.51 -9.47
N GLU A 93 8.23 6.69 -8.89
CA GLU A 93 8.74 7.89 -9.56
C GLU A 93 10.17 8.21 -9.12
N PRO A 94 11.03 8.72 -10.02
CA PRO A 94 12.36 9.17 -9.65
C PRO A 94 12.29 10.25 -8.56
N GLY A 95 13.26 10.24 -7.64
CA GLY A 95 13.34 11.20 -6.54
C GLY A 95 13.53 10.52 -5.18
N ALA A 96 13.83 11.32 -4.17
CA ALA A 96 14.09 10.87 -2.81
C ALA A 96 13.17 11.52 -1.77
N GLU A 97 12.29 12.43 -2.18
CA GLU A 97 11.39 13.12 -1.26
C GLU A 97 10.25 12.19 -0.84
N HIS A 98 9.89 12.24 0.44
CA HIS A 98 8.72 11.53 0.97
C HIS A 98 7.47 12.38 0.76
N GLU A 99 7.00 12.44 -0.48
CA GLU A 99 5.87 13.28 -0.89
C GLU A 99 4.87 12.54 -1.78
N VAL A 100 3.66 13.09 -1.85
CA VAL A 100 2.65 12.64 -2.80
C VAL A 100 2.82 13.43 -4.10
N SER A 101 3.20 12.75 -5.18
CA SER A 101 3.39 13.37 -6.48
C SER A 101 2.07 13.84 -7.12
N ALA A 102 2.19 14.71 -8.12
CA ALA A 102 1.05 15.12 -8.95
C ALA A 102 0.43 13.92 -9.69
N THR A 103 1.26 13.01 -10.19
CA THR A 103 0.81 11.78 -10.89
C THR A 103 0.04 10.85 -9.94
N ALA A 104 0.55 10.63 -8.73
CA ALA A 104 -0.14 9.86 -7.69
C ALA A 104 -1.50 10.47 -7.34
N SER A 105 -1.57 11.80 -7.22
CA SER A 105 -2.80 12.55 -6.96
C SER A 105 -3.81 12.41 -8.11
N GLU A 106 -3.36 12.52 -9.37
CA GLU A 106 -4.21 12.39 -10.54
C GLU A 106 -4.84 10.99 -10.63
N LEU A 107 -4.03 9.95 -10.44
CA LEU A 107 -4.48 8.56 -10.52
C LEU A 107 -5.39 8.18 -9.38
N THR A 108 -5.14 8.72 -8.18
CA THR A 108 -6.08 8.64 -7.07
C THR A 108 -7.43 9.23 -7.47
N GLY A 109 -7.45 10.44 -8.04
CA GLY A 109 -8.68 11.06 -8.54
C GLY A 109 -9.38 10.22 -9.61
N ARG A 110 -8.63 9.62 -10.55
CA ARG A 110 -9.17 8.72 -11.58
C ARG A 110 -9.82 7.48 -10.98
N LEU A 111 -9.13 6.83 -10.03
CA LEU A 111 -9.63 5.65 -9.33
C LEU A 111 -10.92 5.99 -8.58
N LEU A 112 -10.92 7.08 -7.81
CA LEU A 112 -12.11 7.52 -7.07
C LEU A 112 -13.30 7.79 -7.98
N ARG A 113 -13.12 8.48 -9.11
CA ARG A 113 -14.21 8.69 -10.08
C ARG A 113 -14.78 7.39 -10.62
N HIS A 114 -13.92 6.42 -10.94
CA HIS A 114 -14.35 5.09 -11.37
C HIS A 114 -15.21 4.40 -10.29
N THR A 115 -14.84 4.52 -9.01
CA THR A 115 -15.62 3.93 -7.91
C THR A 115 -17.01 4.55 -7.76
N VAL A 116 -17.11 5.88 -7.89
CA VAL A 116 -18.39 6.61 -7.77
C VAL A 116 -19.33 6.24 -8.92
N SER A 117 -18.82 6.18 -10.16
CA SER A 117 -19.61 5.75 -11.32
C SER A 117 -20.10 4.30 -11.17
N ALA A 118 -19.25 3.39 -10.70
CA ALA A 118 -19.62 1.99 -10.49
C ALA A 118 -20.66 1.80 -9.36
N ALA A 119 -20.66 2.68 -8.35
CA ALA A 119 -21.65 2.67 -7.28
C ALA A 119 -23.01 3.24 -7.73
N GLY A 120 -23.02 4.26 -8.60
CA GLY A 120 -24.23 4.86 -9.15
C GLY A 120 -24.92 4.04 -10.25
N HIS A 121 -24.38 2.88 -10.62
CA HIS A 121 -24.98 1.93 -11.58
C HIS A 121 -25.56 0.68 -10.88
N ARG A 122 -25.64 0.70 -9.55
CA ARG A 122 -26.29 -0.31 -8.71
C ARG A 122 -27.58 0.26 -8.13
#